data_AF-A0A1G3QY14-F1
#
_entry.id   AF-A0A1G3QY14-F1
#
_cell.length_a   1.000
_cell.length_b   1.000
_cell.length_c   1.000
_cell.angle_alpha   90.00
_cell.angle_beta   90.00
_cell.angle_gamma   90.00
#
_symmetry.space_group_name_H-M   'P 1'
#
loop_
_entity.id
_entity.type
_entity.pdbx_description
1 polymer ?
#
loop_
_entity_poly.entity_id
_entity_poly.type
_entity_poly.pdbx_seq_one_letter_code
_entity_poly.pdbx_strand_id
1 'polypeptide(L)'
;MLVVDDAGVLGVFSERDYARKIIIKGRSSHTTNVRDIMTAKVQYVQPDTTLNGCMALMTQKRIRHLPVLEDGRLVGAISIGDVVKGVICEQEAVISQQEFHIDQLEKFIAGSI
;
A
#
# COMPACT_ATOMS: atom_id res chain seq x y z
N MET A 1 7.88 -0.03 7.00
CA MET A 1 7.19 -0.21 8.29
C MET A 1 6.86 1.14 8.87
N LEU A 2 5.68 1.25 9.48
CA LEU A 2 5.28 2.45 10.21
C LEU A 2 5.94 2.46 11.58
N VAL A 3 6.29 3.65 12.06
CA VAL A 3 6.70 3.88 13.44
C VAL A 3 5.56 4.64 14.09
N VAL A 4 5.01 4.07 15.16
CA VAL A 4 3.83 4.57 15.85
C VAL A 4 4.09 4.64 17.35
N ASP A 5 3.43 5.57 18.02
CA ASP A 5 3.31 5.63 19.48
C ASP A 5 1.88 5.97 19.88
N ASP A 6 1.66 6.29 21.16
CA ASP A 6 0.36 6.66 21.70
C ASP A 6 -0.24 7.93 21.05
N ALA A 7 0.59 8.79 20.45
CA ALA A 7 0.15 10.01 19.77
C ALA A 7 -0.17 9.78 18.28
N GLY A 8 0.20 8.62 17.72
CA GLY A 8 -0.14 8.21 16.36
C GLY A 8 1.08 7.89 15.50
N VAL A 9 1.02 8.24 14.20
CA VAL A 9 2.09 7.92 13.25
C VAL A 9 3.24 8.91 13.40
N LEU A 10 4.39 8.41 13.86
CA LEU A 10 5.61 9.21 14.03
C LEU A 10 6.49 9.22 12.78
N GLY A 11 6.46 8.15 11.99
CA GLY A 11 7.43 7.99 10.91
C GLY A 11 7.30 6.71 10.10
N VAL A 12 8.18 6.57 9.11
CA VAL A 12 8.42 5.33 8.39
C VAL A 12 9.86 4.90 8.49
N PHE A 13 10.06 3.60 8.62
CA PHE A 13 11.36 2.96 8.64
C PHE A 13 11.36 1.75 7.70
N SER A 14 12.46 1.57 6.99
CA SER A 14 12.64 0.49 6.00
C SER A 14 14.04 -0.10 6.05
N GLU A 15 14.24 -1.23 5.37
CA GLU A 15 15.56 -1.85 5.21
C GLU A 15 16.57 -0.88 4.58
N ARG A 16 16.09 0.01 3.70
CA ARG A 16 16.93 1.05 3.09
C ARG A 16 17.42 2.07 4.11
N ASP A 17 16.57 2.42 5.08
CA ASP A 17 16.98 3.28 6.20
C ASP A 17 17.99 2.57 7.07
N TYR A 18 17.78 1.28 7.38
CA TYR A 18 18.73 0.47 8.13
C TYR A 18 20.11 0.44 7.44
N ALA A 19 20.17 0.05 6.17
CA ALA A 19 21.42 -0.04 5.43
C ALA A 19 22.16 1.32 5.36
N ARG A 20 21.43 2.41 5.09
CA ARG A 20 22.03 3.74 4.88
C ARG A 20 22.36 4.48 6.16
N LYS A 21 21.57 4.32 7.21
CA LYS A 21 21.68 5.12 8.45
C LYS A 21 22.30 4.35 9.60
N ILE A 22 22.30 3.01 9.57
CA ILE A 22 23.00 2.17 10.54
C ILE A 22 24.32 1.67 9.96
N ILE A 23 24.24 0.73 9.01
CA ILE A 23 25.40 -0.03 8.53
C ILE A 23 26.46 0.88 7.90
N ILE A 24 26.07 1.69 6.91
CA ILE A 24 26.99 2.60 6.21
C ILE A 24 27.58 3.66 7.15
N LYS A 25 26.90 4.00 8.24
CA LYS A 25 27.34 4.99 9.22
C LYS A 25 28.12 4.38 10.40
N GLY A 26 28.37 3.06 10.38
CA GLY A 26 29.05 2.36 11.46
C GLY A 26 28.32 2.43 12.81
N ARG A 27 27.00 2.67 12.80
CA ARG A 27 26.21 2.68 14.03
C ARG A 27 25.85 1.26 14.43
N SER A 28 25.68 1.02 15.73
CA SER A 28 25.13 -0.24 16.22
C SER A 28 23.60 -0.18 16.23
N SER A 29 22.95 -1.21 15.70
CA SER A 29 21.49 -1.36 15.77
C SER A 29 20.99 -1.57 17.20
N HIS A 30 21.81 -2.12 18.10
CA HIS A 30 21.46 -2.34 19.51
C HIS A 30 21.33 -1.05 20.31
N THR A 31 22.02 0.02 19.90
CA THR A 31 22.07 1.29 20.65
C THR A 31 21.47 2.47 19.89
N THR A 32 21.05 2.28 18.63
CA THR A 32 20.43 3.35 17.84
C THR A 32 18.92 3.25 17.90
N ASN A 33 18.27 4.33 18.32
CA ASN A 33 16.82 4.35 18.44
C ASN A 33 16.17 4.52 17.05
N VAL A 34 15.04 3.85 16.81
CA VAL A 34 14.34 3.92 15.51
C VAL A 34 13.89 5.36 15.22
N ARG A 35 13.50 6.12 16.24
CA ARG A 35 13.13 7.54 16.11
C ARG A 35 14.24 8.41 15.52
N ASP A 36 15.50 8.05 15.70
CA ASP A 36 16.65 8.82 15.22
C ASP A 36 16.97 8.56 13.74
N ILE A 37 16.41 7.49 13.18
CA ILE A 37 16.70 7.02 11.82
C ILE A 37 15.46 6.86 10.94
N MET A 38 14.26 6.98 11.49
CA MET A 38 13.03 7.00 10.70
C MET A 38 12.89 8.27 9.86
N THR A 39 11.97 8.26 8.90
CA THR A 39 11.53 9.45 8.19
C THR A 39 10.23 9.94 8.81
N ALA A 40 10.24 11.12 9.45
CA ALA A 40 9.10 11.60 10.25
C ALA A 40 7.89 12.09 9.43
N LYS A 41 8.13 12.69 8.25
CA LYS A 41 7.04 13.18 7.38
C LYS A 41 6.44 12.03 6.59
N VAL A 42 5.51 11.30 7.18
CA VAL A 42 4.82 10.19 6.53
C VAL A 42 3.72 10.70 5.60
N GLN A 43 3.69 10.16 4.39
CA GLN A 43 2.55 10.34 3.50
C GLN A 43 1.49 9.31 3.88
N TYR A 44 0.24 9.73 4.00
CA TYR A 44 -0.88 8.88 4.37
C TYR A 44 -1.99 8.95 3.32
N VAL A 45 -2.95 8.04 3.43
CA VAL A 45 -4.17 8.00 2.64
C VAL A 45 -5.39 7.92 3.55
N GLN A 46 -6.57 8.18 3.00
CA GLN A 46 -7.85 8.00 3.68
C GLN A 46 -8.49 6.67 3.28
N PRO A 47 -9.46 6.13 4.06
CA PRO A 47 -10.12 4.86 3.75
C PRO A 47 -10.79 4.82 2.37
N ASP A 48 -11.22 5.96 1.85
CA ASP A 48 -11.86 6.13 0.54
C ASP A 48 -10.86 6.36 -0.61
N THR A 49 -9.56 6.43 -0.31
CA THR A 49 -8.53 6.62 -1.32
C THR A 49 -8.48 5.40 -2.24
N THR A 50 -8.65 5.64 -3.54
CA THR A 50 -8.65 4.58 -4.55
C THR A 50 -7.32 3.87 -4.65
N LEU A 51 -7.36 2.62 -5.13
CA LEU A 51 -6.17 1.81 -5.35
C LEU A 51 -5.15 2.49 -6.28
N ASN A 52 -5.65 3.14 -7.34
CA ASN A 52 -4.85 3.94 -8.26
C ASN A 52 -4.18 5.13 -7.55
N GLY A 53 -4.90 5.81 -6.64
CA GLY A 53 -4.34 6.88 -5.82
C GLY A 53 -3.20 6.39 -4.93
N CYS A 54 -3.39 5.24 -4.28
CA CYS A 54 -2.35 4.58 -3.48
C CYS A 54 -1.10 4.24 -4.33
N MET A 55 -1.28 3.65 -5.51
CA MET A 55 -0.18 3.34 -6.44
C MET A 55 0.59 4.59 -6.89
N ALA A 56 -0.15 5.65 -7.27
CA ALA A 56 0.45 6.90 -7.73
C ALA A 56 1.30 7.53 -6.62
N LEU A 57 0.78 7.59 -5.39
CA LEU A 57 1.48 8.15 -4.24
C LEU A 57 2.73 7.34 -3.88
N MET A 58 2.63 6.01 -3.84
CA MET A 58 3.77 5.12 -3.61
C MET A 58 4.89 5.34 -4.64
N THR A 59 4.52 5.46 -5.92
CA THR A 59 5.45 5.69 -7.04
C THR A 59 6.11 7.06 -6.93
N GLN A 60 5.33 8.12 -6.80
CA GLN A 60 5.81 9.49 -6.75
C GLN A 60 6.76 9.73 -5.56
N LYS A 61 6.43 9.16 -4.41
CA LYS A 61 7.18 9.37 -3.15
C LYS A 61 8.23 8.30 -2.92
N ARG A 62 8.32 7.27 -3.78
CA ARG A 62 9.23 6.12 -3.68
C ARG A 62 9.12 5.39 -2.33
N ILE A 63 7.88 5.24 -1.85
CA ILE A 63 7.52 4.55 -0.61
C ILE A 63 6.69 3.30 -0.94
N ARG A 64 6.70 2.33 -0.02
CA ARG A 64 6.02 1.03 -0.21
C ARG A 64 4.93 0.75 0.82
N HIS A 65 4.71 1.68 1.74
CA HIS A 65 3.75 1.55 2.82
C HIS A 65 3.09 2.90 3.02
N LEU A 66 1.78 2.90 3.21
CA LEU A 66 0.97 4.07 3.47
C LEU A 66 0.14 3.79 4.73
N PRO A 67 0.25 4.61 5.79
CA PRO A 67 -0.77 4.63 6.83
C PRO A 67 -2.11 5.07 6.25
N VAL A 68 -3.18 4.47 6.77
CA VAL A 68 -4.56 4.86 6.50
C VAL A 68 -5.06 5.64 7.70
N LEU A 69 -5.42 6.90 7.49
CA LEU A 69 -5.93 7.80 8.54
C LEU A 69 -7.39 8.17 8.25
N GLU A 70 -8.22 8.07 9.28
CA GLU A 70 -9.61 8.55 9.29
C GLU A 70 -9.75 9.58 10.42
N ASP A 71 -10.22 10.79 10.12
CA ASP A 71 -10.31 11.91 11.06
C ASP A 71 -8.99 12.18 11.83
N GLY A 72 -7.86 12.02 11.15
CA GLY A 72 -6.52 12.20 11.72
C GLY A 72 -6.04 11.05 12.61
N ARG A 73 -6.84 9.99 12.79
CA ARG A 73 -6.48 8.80 13.57
C ARG A 73 -6.01 7.68 12.66
N LEU A 74 -4.96 6.98 13.08
CA LEU A 74 -4.48 5.80 12.37
C LEU A 74 -5.50 4.66 12.50
N VAL A 75 -6.10 4.23 11.39
CA VAL A 75 -7.06 3.12 11.34
C VAL A 75 -6.48 1.87 10.67
N GLY A 76 -5.35 2.00 9.98
CA GLY A 76 -4.68 0.86 9.35
C GLY A 76 -3.44 1.23 8.58
N ALA A 77 -2.92 0.28 7.82
CA ALA A 77 -1.80 0.49 6.92
C ALA A 77 -1.95 -0.40 5.69
N ILE A 78 -1.54 0.11 4.53
CA ILE A 78 -1.45 -0.66 3.29
C ILE A 78 -0.01 -0.74 2.82
N SER A 79 0.38 -1.88 2.28
CA SER A 79 1.66 -2.11 1.64
C SER A 79 1.51 -2.15 0.12
N ILE A 80 2.62 -2.05 -0.59
CA ILE A 80 2.65 -2.25 -2.05
C ILE A 80 2.15 -3.64 -2.45
N GLY A 81 2.33 -4.66 -1.60
CA GLY A 81 1.81 -6.00 -1.84
C GLY A 81 0.28 -6.05 -1.80
N ASP A 82 -0.33 -5.34 -0.84
CA ASP A 82 -1.79 -5.23 -0.74
C ASP A 82 -2.37 -4.52 -1.96
N VAL A 83 -1.68 -3.47 -2.41
CA VAL A 83 -2.07 -2.72 -3.60
C VAL A 83 -2.03 -3.59 -4.86
N VAL A 84 -0.93 -4.32 -5.06
CA VAL A 84 -0.79 -5.26 -6.20
C VAL A 84 -1.86 -6.35 -6.13
N LYS A 85 -2.10 -6.93 -4.95
CA LYS A 85 -3.16 -7.93 -4.77
C LYS A 85 -4.53 -7.37 -5.11
N GLY A 86 -4.83 -6.14 -4.68
CA GLY A 86 -6.08 -5.46 -5.03
C GLY A 86 -6.27 -5.31 -6.54
N VAL A 87 -5.22 -4.94 -7.27
CA VAL A 87 -5.29 -4.74 -8.73
C VAL A 87 -5.58 -6.06 -9.43
N ILE A 88 -4.91 -7.14 -9.01
CA ILE A 88 -5.13 -8.48 -9.57
C ILE A 88 -6.58 -8.91 -9.34
N CYS A 89 -7.10 -8.75 -8.12
CA CYS A 89 -8.48 -9.11 -7.82
C CYS A 89 -9.51 -8.28 -8.61
N GLU A 90 -9.29 -6.97 -8.80
CA GLU A 90 -10.16 -6.15 -9.66
C GLU A 90 -10.12 -6.62 -11.12
N GLN A 91 -8.95 -6.97 -11.65
CA GLN A 91 -8.80 -7.48 -13.00
C GLN A 91 -9.49 -8.83 -13.19
N GLU A 92 -9.30 -9.77 -12.26
CA GLU A 92 -9.97 -11.08 -12.29
C GLU A 92 -11.50 -10.93 -12.32
N ALA A 93 -12.05 -10.03 -11.49
CA ALA A 93 -13.49 -9.76 -11.48
C ALA A 93 -14.01 -9.19 -12.82
N VAL A 94 -13.26 -8.26 -13.42
CA VAL A 94 -13.60 -7.70 -14.73
C VAL A 94 -13.57 -8.77 -15.82
N ILE A 95 -12.54 -9.62 -15.84
CA ILE A 95 -12.41 -10.71 -16.82
C ILE A 95 -13.58 -11.68 -16.69
N SER A 96 -13.90 -12.14 -15.47
CA SER A 96 -15.03 -13.06 -15.26
C SER A 96 -16.37 -12.47 -15.69
N GLN A 97 -16.60 -11.16 -15.47
CA GLN A 97 -17.81 -10.49 -15.93
C GLN A 97 -17.91 -10.43 -17.45
N GLN A 98 -16.78 -10.20 -18.14
CA GLN A 98 -16.72 -10.18 -19.61
C GLN A 98 -16.96 -11.57 -20.20
N GLU A 99 -16.34 -12.61 -19.64
CA GLU A 99 -16.55 -14.00 -20.05
C GLU A 99 -18.01 -14.42 -19.92
N PHE A 100 -18.66 -14.09 -18.79
CA PHE A 100 -20.08 -14.35 -18.60
C PHE A 100 -20.93 -13.65 -19.67
N HIS A 101 -20.64 -12.39 -19.98
CA HIS A 101 -21.40 -11.65 -21.00
C HIS A 101 -21.23 -12.27 -22.40
N ILE A 102 -20.02 -12.68 -22.76
CA ILE A 102 -19.74 -13.36 -24.02
C ILE A 102 -20.53 -14.67 -24.12
N ASP A 103 -20.51 -15.50 -23.09
CA ASP A 103 -21.28 -16.76 -23.03
C ASP A 103 -22.80 -16.54 -23.21
N GLN A 104 -23.37 -15.49 -22.60
CA GLN A 104 -24.78 -15.16 -22.80
C GLN A 104 -25.09 -14.74 -24.24
N LEU A 105 -24.21 -13.96 -24.87
CA LEU A 105 -24.39 -13.53 -26.26
C LEU A 105 -24.28 -14.73 -27.22
N GLU A 106 -23.34 -15.64 -26.99
CA GLU A 106 -23.21 -16.88 -27.78
C GLU A 106 -24.47 -17.72 -27.70
N LYS A 107 -25.04 -17.92 -26.50
CA LYS A 107 -26.31 -18.65 -26.31
C LYS A 107 -27.49 -18.00 -27.02
N PHE A 108 -27.57 -16.67 -26.98
CA PHE A 108 -28.61 -15.91 -27.68
C PHE A 108 -28.50 -16.07 -29.20
N ILE A 109 -27.29 -15.93 -29.75
CA ILE A 109 -27.05 -16.06 -31.19
C ILE A 109 -27.25 -17.49 -31.68
N ALA A 110 -26.87 -18.49 -30.88
CA ALA A 110 -27.07 -19.91 -31.18
C ALA A 110 -28.53 -20.37 -31.11
N GLY A 111 -29.48 -19.46 -30.80
CA GLY A 111 -30.91 -19.77 -30.72
C GLY A 111 -31.27 -20.78 -29.64
N SER A 112 -30.43 -20.91 -28.60
CA SER A 112 -30.59 -21.89 -27.52
C SER A 112 -31.33 -21.32 -26.30
N ILE A 113 -32.32 -20.46 -26.54
CA ILE A 113 -33.27 -19.96 -25.51
C ILE A 113 -34.63 -20.59 -25.75
#